data_AF-A0A522BK15-F1
#
_entry.id   AF-A0A522BK15-F1
#
_cell.length_a   1.000
_cell.length_b   1.000
_cell.length_c   1.000
_cell.angle_alpha   90.00
_cell.angle_beta   90.00
_cell.angle_gamma   90.00
#
_symmetry.space_group_name_H-M   'P 1'
#
loop_
_entity.id
_entity.type
_entity.pdbx_description
1 polymer ?
#
loop_
_entity_poly.entity_id
_entity_poly.type
_entity_poly.pdbx_seq_one_letter_code
_entity_poly.pdbx_strand_id
1 'polypeptide(L)'
;MDSLKAISESDPPATGKRRIDELLEEVSENCVECGLCVSECSFLEAYGTPRSIAKSYDPSSSSSHSLPFECSLCSLCTAVCPYGVKPKELFLEMRREAIRRGAAPEKQHRALTGYEKAGTSRLLTWRGLPEGCDTVFFPGCALPGTRPGTTFDTFRKLRETIPSLGVVLDCCTKPSHDLGREEYFSATFGELKGWLLDRGVKRVLVACPNCWKVFTDYMPEVAVETVYEALPREERSVLEGVNVTIHDSCVMRFAGDAQSAVRALAGSTGAKVVEMVHSGEKTLCCGEGGAVGYVAPKLASTWGLKRAKEAGELPVVTFCAGCANHLSSRIKVCHVLDLISGPKETLEGKVRVGKSPFTYLNRLRLKARFKKEVKTAHSGERPPLPGTSGSKLKLLLGVAALVALVIGVRASGLGQYLEQERLRELIAGFGVWAPALYMLFYTLAPSLFLPGLPITIVGGILFGPVWGVIYTITSATAGACLAFLVSRYLARDWVEARLTGPRWRKLDEEVAKNGWKVVAFTRLVPLFPFNLLNYALGLTKIGFLPYAAASFVCMLPATIAYIVFSSSLLDLLRGKASLGLIAGIALVAAVSFLPAIVKKFLRRKGADETILK
;
A
#
# COMPACT_ATOMS: atom_id res chain seq x y z
N MET A 1 -3.56 37.69 -5.64
CA MET A 1 -3.22 36.79 -4.52
C MET A 1 -4.32 36.86 -3.47
N ASP A 2 -5.60 36.78 -3.88
CA ASP A 2 -6.78 36.87 -3.00
C ASP A 2 -7.98 36.16 -3.64
N SER A 3 -7.92 34.83 -3.74
CA SER A 3 -9.07 34.00 -4.17
C SER A 3 -8.93 32.52 -3.78
N LEU A 4 -8.26 32.23 -2.65
CA LEU A 4 -8.06 30.87 -2.12
C LEU A 4 -8.62 30.66 -0.70
N LYS A 5 -9.53 31.52 -0.23
CA LYS A 5 -10.09 31.46 1.14
C LYS A 5 -11.61 31.30 1.24
N ALA A 6 -12.31 30.95 0.16
CA ALA A 6 -13.76 30.74 0.17
C ALA A 6 -14.18 29.35 -0.37
N ILE A 7 -13.51 28.30 0.09
CA ILE A 7 -13.97 26.91 -0.05
C ILE A 7 -13.89 26.24 1.32
N SER A 8 -14.61 26.81 2.28
CA SER A 8 -15.09 26.08 3.44
C SER A 8 -16.58 26.42 3.54
N GLU A 9 -17.42 25.39 3.61
CA GLU A 9 -18.89 25.47 3.74
C GLU A 9 -19.66 25.83 2.45
N SER A 10 -19.65 24.90 1.48
CA SER A 10 -20.78 24.74 0.56
C SER A 10 -20.78 23.31 -0.01
N ASP A 11 -21.84 22.56 0.29
CA ASP A 11 -22.08 21.17 -0.14
C ASP A 11 -21.86 20.95 -1.65
N PRO A 12 -21.34 19.78 -2.09
CA PRO A 12 -21.38 19.40 -3.49
C PRO A 12 -22.44 18.32 -3.76
N PRO A 13 -23.48 18.57 -4.59
CA PRO A 13 -24.27 17.50 -5.19
C PRO A 13 -23.92 17.31 -6.68
N ALA A 14 -23.88 16.05 -7.14
CA ALA A 14 -24.19 15.64 -8.53
C ALA A 14 -24.33 14.11 -8.70
N THR A 15 -25.09 13.48 -7.81
CA THR A 15 -25.88 12.22 -7.90
C THR A 15 -26.42 12.09 -6.49
N GLY A 16 -27.74 12.15 -6.25
CA GLY A 16 -28.32 12.31 -4.89
C GLY A 16 -27.61 11.47 -3.82
N LYS A 17 -26.65 12.08 -3.10
CA LYS A 17 -25.90 11.40 -2.04
C LYS A 17 -26.77 11.48 -0.81
N ARG A 18 -27.51 10.40 -0.59
CA ARG A 18 -28.33 10.25 0.60
C ARG A 18 -27.47 10.35 1.84
N ARG A 19 -27.95 11.08 2.85
CA ARG A 19 -27.24 11.16 4.12
C ARG A 19 -27.29 9.81 4.82
N ILE A 20 -26.23 9.49 5.57
CA ILE A 20 -26.17 8.24 6.35
C ILE A 20 -27.39 8.13 7.29
N ASP A 21 -27.81 9.24 7.89
CA ASP A 21 -28.96 9.33 8.79
C ASP A 21 -30.26 8.87 8.10
N GLU A 22 -30.50 9.31 6.87
CA GLU A 22 -31.69 8.92 6.07
C GLU A 22 -31.71 7.42 5.77
N LEU A 23 -30.55 6.82 5.52
CA LEU A 23 -30.44 5.38 5.24
C LEU A 23 -30.58 4.54 6.51
N LEU A 24 -30.07 5.04 7.65
CA LEU A 24 -30.25 4.42 8.95
C LEU A 24 -31.73 4.40 9.32
N GLU A 25 -32.43 5.52 9.14
CA GLU A 25 -33.86 5.64 9.37
C GLU A 25 -34.65 4.72 8.42
N GLU A 26 -34.42 4.80 7.10
CA GLU A 26 -35.13 3.96 6.12
C GLU A 26 -34.99 2.46 6.41
N VAL A 27 -33.76 1.99 6.67
CA VAL A 27 -33.53 0.57 6.95
C VAL A 27 -34.13 0.18 8.30
N SER A 28 -34.03 1.05 9.31
CA SER A 28 -34.62 0.84 10.63
C SER A 28 -36.14 0.78 10.57
N GLU A 29 -36.80 1.60 9.75
CA GLU A 29 -38.26 1.61 9.68
C GLU A 29 -38.79 0.45 8.84
N ASN A 30 -38.21 0.21 7.66
CA ASN A 30 -38.76 -0.75 6.69
C ASN A 30 -38.38 -2.21 6.94
N CYS A 31 -37.31 -2.49 7.68
CA CYS A 31 -36.90 -3.87 7.95
C CYS A 31 -37.67 -4.49 9.12
N VAL A 32 -38.65 -5.36 8.84
CA VAL A 32 -39.48 -6.02 9.87
C VAL A 32 -38.80 -7.16 10.65
N GLU A 33 -37.47 -7.34 10.50
CA GLU A 33 -36.69 -8.35 11.23
C GLU A 33 -37.13 -9.81 11.02
N CYS A 34 -37.65 -10.16 9.84
CA CYS A 34 -38.11 -11.51 9.54
C CYS A 34 -36.99 -12.59 9.47
N GLY A 35 -35.72 -12.21 9.47
CA GLY A 35 -34.58 -13.14 9.49
C GLY A 35 -34.21 -13.83 8.17
N LEU A 36 -34.99 -13.68 7.09
CA LEU A 36 -34.71 -14.35 5.80
C LEU A 36 -33.33 -14.00 5.19
N CYS A 37 -32.92 -12.74 5.30
CA CYS A 37 -31.58 -12.34 4.85
C CYS A 37 -30.46 -12.83 5.78
N VAL A 38 -30.78 -13.10 7.05
CA VAL A 38 -29.84 -13.60 8.06
C VAL A 38 -29.52 -15.06 7.76
N SER A 39 -30.51 -15.90 7.45
CA SER A 39 -30.29 -17.33 7.18
C SER A 39 -29.37 -17.61 5.99
N GLU A 40 -29.28 -16.68 5.04
CA GLU A 40 -28.48 -16.84 3.81
C GLU A 40 -27.11 -16.14 3.86
N CYS A 41 -26.85 -15.27 4.84
CA CYS A 41 -25.71 -14.36 4.83
C CYS A 41 -24.87 -14.45 6.10
N SER A 42 -23.66 -15.01 6.00
CA SER A 42 -22.79 -15.15 7.18
C SER A 42 -22.39 -13.86 7.87
N PHE A 43 -22.40 -12.73 7.16
CA PHE A 43 -22.23 -11.42 7.80
C PHE A 43 -23.43 -11.09 8.71
N LEU A 44 -24.65 -11.28 8.23
CA LEU A 44 -25.85 -11.01 9.02
C LEU A 44 -26.06 -12.07 10.11
N GLU A 45 -25.65 -13.33 9.90
CA GLU A 45 -25.58 -14.35 10.96
C GLU A 45 -24.69 -13.88 12.14
N ALA A 46 -23.61 -13.16 11.85
CA ALA A 46 -22.66 -12.68 12.85
C ALA A 46 -23.09 -11.38 13.54
N TYR A 47 -23.77 -10.48 12.83
CA TYR A 47 -24.04 -9.10 13.30
C TYR A 47 -25.53 -8.79 13.54
N GLY A 48 -26.46 -9.66 13.14
CA GLY A 48 -27.89 -9.46 13.30
C GLY A 48 -28.60 -8.93 12.05
N THR A 49 -29.82 -8.43 12.25
CA THR A 49 -30.68 -7.94 11.17
C THR A 49 -30.21 -6.58 10.65
N PRO A 50 -30.60 -6.19 9.41
CA PRO A 50 -30.36 -4.83 8.94
C PRO A 50 -30.91 -3.74 9.87
N ARG A 51 -32.10 -3.94 10.46
CA ARG A 51 -32.68 -3.01 11.46
C ARG A 51 -31.81 -2.92 12.71
N SER A 52 -31.40 -4.06 13.29
CA SER A 52 -30.60 -4.04 14.51
C SER A 52 -29.27 -3.32 14.29
N ILE A 53 -28.61 -3.59 13.16
CA ILE A 53 -27.35 -2.92 12.79
C ILE A 53 -27.58 -1.42 12.58
N ALA A 54 -28.64 -1.02 11.88
CA ALA A 54 -28.97 0.40 11.67
C ALA A 54 -29.21 1.13 12.99
N LYS A 55 -29.98 0.55 13.92
CA LYS A 55 -30.25 1.16 15.24
C LYS A 55 -29.02 1.25 16.14
N SER A 56 -28.09 0.30 16.04
CA SER A 56 -26.90 0.26 16.90
C SER A 56 -25.68 0.97 16.31
N TYR A 57 -25.75 1.42 15.05
CA TYR A 57 -24.60 2.00 14.37
C TYR A 57 -24.36 3.43 14.85
N ASP A 58 -23.19 3.66 15.42
CA ASP A 58 -22.70 4.99 15.79
C ASP A 58 -21.41 5.29 15.01
N PRO A 59 -21.42 6.23 14.05
CA PRO A 59 -20.24 6.56 13.25
C PRO A 59 -19.12 7.22 14.08
N SER A 60 -19.42 7.73 15.27
CA SER A 60 -18.43 8.31 16.18
C SER A 60 -17.69 7.25 17.01
N SER A 61 -18.29 6.07 17.20
CA SER A 61 -17.70 4.99 17.97
C SER A 61 -16.68 4.19 17.16
N SER A 62 -15.49 3.97 17.74
CA SER A 62 -14.44 3.16 17.12
C SER A 62 -14.83 1.69 16.93
N SER A 63 -15.76 1.17 17.73
CA SER A 63 -16.24 -0.22 17.60
C SER A 63 -17.05 -0.46 16.32
N SER A 64 -17.60 0.60 15.72
CA SER A 64 -18.44 0.53 14.52
C SER A 64 -17.65 0.71 13.22
N HIS A 65 -16.34 1.01 13.28
CA HIS A 65 -15.53 1.36 12.11
C HIS A 65 -15.23 0.17 11.19
N SER A 66 -14.99 -1.03 11.73
CA SER A 66 -14.65 -2.22 10.93
C SER A 66 -15.87 -2.94 10.35
N LEU A 67 -16.99 -2.91 11.07
CA LEU A 67 -18.24 -3.61 10.73
C LEU A 67 -18.67 -3.46 9.26
N PRO A 68 -18.77 -2.25 8.67
CA PRO A 68 -19.23 -2.13 7.30
C PRO A 68 -18.25 -2.73 6.28
N PHE A 69 -16.96 -2.85 6.63
CA PHE A 69 -15.94 -3.47 5.79
C PHE A 69 -16.02 -5.00 5.77
N GLU A 70 -16.73 -5.62 6.70
CA GLU A 70 -16.96 -7.08 6.75
C GLU A 70 -18.14 -7.54 5.89
N CYS A 71 -18.99 -6.62 5.41
CA CYS A 71 -20.06 -6.92 4.46
C CYS A 71 -19.54 -7.00 3.02
N SER A 72 -19.81 -8.07 2.25
CA SER A 72 -19.32 -8.19 0.86
C SER A 72 -19.99 -7.27 -0.18
N LEU A 73 -21.00 -6.47 0.22
CA LEU A 73 -21.80 -5.62 -0.69
C LEU A 73 -22.42 -6.41 -1.87
N CYS A 74 -22.82 -7.67 -1.63
CA CYS A 74 -23.26 -8.61 -2.67
C CYS A 74 -24.76 -8.50 -3.04
N SER A 75 -25.52 -7.67 -2.32
CA SER A 75 -26.98 -7.46 -2.47
C SER A 75 -27.86 -8.70 -2.31
N LEU A 76 -27.36 -9.81 -1.76
CA LEU A 76 -28.19 -11.00 -1.51
C LEU A 76 -29.35 -10.67 -0.57
N CYS A 77 -29.06 -9.90 0.49
CA CYS A 77 -30.06 -9.42 1.44
C CYS A 77 -31.21 -8.64 0.76
N THR A 78 -30.92 -7.88 -0.30
CA THR A 78 -31.95 -7.19 -1.09
C THR A 78 -32.78 -8.16 -1.92
N ALA A 79 -32.13 -9.12 -2.58
CA ALA A 79 -32.83 -10.10 -3.43
C ALA A 79 -33.77 -11.02 -2.66
N VAL A 80 -33.47 -11.32 -1.39
CA VAL A 80 -34.30 -12.19 -0.54
C VAL A 80 -35.25 -11.41 0.38
N CYS A 81 -35.24 -10.08 0.35
CA CYS A 81 -36.09 -9.28 1.21
C CYS A 81 -37.50 -9.13 0.63
N PRO A 82 -38.57 -9.63 1.30
CA PRO A 82 -39.94 -9.50 0.80
C PRO A 82 -40.49 -8.07 0.93
N TYR A 83 -39.81 -7.19 1.68
CA TYR A 83 -40.21 -5.79 1.90
C TYR A 83 -39.35 -4.80 1.11
N GLY A 84 -38.49 -5.27 0.20
CA GLY A 84 -37.71 -4.40 -0.68
C GLY A 84 -36.61 -3.56 0.00
N VAL A 85 -36.23 -3.88 1.24
CA VAL A 85 -35.15 -3.17 1.95
C VAL A 85 -33.82 -3.34 1.21
N LYS A 86 -33.02 -2.27 1.18
CA LYS A 86 -31.72 -2.23 0.46
C LYS A 86 -30.50 -2.08 1.38
N PRO A 87 -30.15 -3.07 2.23
CA PRO A 87 -29.07 -2.91 3.20
C PRO A 87 -27.69 -2.61 2.57
N LYS A 88 -27.44 -3.03 1.32
CA LYS A 88 -26.18 -2.71 0.63
C LYS A 88 -25.93 -1.21 0.56
N GLU A 89 -26.95 -0.40 0.28
CA GLU A 89 -26.80 1.06 0.14
C GLU A 89 -26.35 1.66 1.47
N LEU A 90 -27.01 1.26 2.56
CA LEU A 90 -26.60 1.61 3.92
C LEU A 90 -25.14 1.19 4.21
N PHE A 91 -24.76 -0.06 3.97
CA PHE A 91 -23.39 -0.51 4.25
C PHE A 91 -22.33 0.20 3.41
N LEU A 92 -22.64 0.56 2.16
CA LEU A 92 -21.73 1.35 1.34
C LEU A 92 -21.56 2.77 1.90
N GLU A 93 -22.65 3.41 2.33
CA GLU A 93 -22.58 4.73 2.97
C GLU A 93 -21.86 4.69 4.32
N MET A 94 -22.03 3.63 5.12
CA MET A 94 -21.24 3.43 6.34
C MET A 94 -19.72 3.39 6.05
N ARG A 95 -19.31 2.75 4.94
CA ARG A 95 -17.89 2.77 4.51
C ARG A 95 -17.45 4.18 4.10
N ARG A 96 -18.28 4.93 3.37
CA ARG A 96 -18.00 6.32 2.96
C ARG A 96 -17.88 7.24 4.16
N GLU A 97 -18.77 7.12 5.14
CA GLU A 97 -18.74 7.85 6.41
C GLU A 97 -17.45 7.56 7.19
N ALA A 98 -17.05 6.28 7.30
CA ALA A 98 -15.79 5.91 7.94
C ALA A 98 -14.55 6.53 7.25
N ILE A 99 -14.58 6.64 5.92
CA ILE A 99 -13.51 7.31 5.14
C ILE A 99 -13.53 8.82 5.41
N ARG A 100 -14.70 9.47 5.37
CA ARG A 100 -14.86 10.92 5.63
C ARG A 100 -14.35 11.31 7.03
N ARG A 101 -14.53 10.43 8.02
CA ARG A 101 -14.01 10.62 9.39
C ARG A 101 -12.53 10.27 9.57
N GLY A 102 -11.85 9.79 8.53
CA GLY A 102 -10.45 9.37 8.60
C GLY A 102 -10.21 8.06 9.37
N ALA A 103 -11.27 7.29 9.64
CA ALA A 103 -11.20 5.98 10.30
C ALA A 103 -10.77 4.85 9.33
N ALA A 104 -10.92 5.08 8.04
CA ALA A 104 -10.59 4.15 6.96
C ALA A 104 -9.84 4.91 5.82
N PRO A 105 -9.21 4.23 4.84
CA PRO A 105 -9.10 2.78 4.67
C PRO A 105 -8.08 2.20 5.65
N GLU A 106 -8.42 1.04 6.23
CA GLU A 106 -7.50 0.36 7.12
C GLU A 106 -6.22 -0.13 6.40
N LYS A 107 -5.15 -0.35 7.16
CA LYS A 107 -3.87 -0.91 6.66
C LYS A 107 -4.06 -2.20 5.87
N GLN A 108 -5.06 -2.98 6.27
CA GLN A 108 -5.44 -4.27 5.71
C GLN A 108 -5.73 -4.16 4.22
N HIS A 109 -6.31 -3.04 3.76
CA HIS A 109 -6.63 -2.78 2.35
C HIS A 109 -5.43 -2.27 1.52
N ARG A 110 -4.22 -2.20 2.08
CA ARG A 110 -3.03 -1.67 1.38
C ARG A 110 -2.66 -2.49 0.15
N ALA A 111 -2.84 -3.82 0.20
CA ALA A 111 -2.60 -4.69 -0.94
C ALA A 111 -3.56 -4.37 -2.10
N LEU A 112 -4.86 -4.21 -1.79
CA LEU A 112 -5.89 -3.91 -2.78
C LEU A 112 -5.73 -2.50 -3.38
N THR A 113 -5.52 -1.48 -2.54
CA THR A 113 -5.25 -0.12 -3.00
C THR A 113 -3.93 -0.02 -3.78
N GLY A 114 -2.93 -0.83 -3.43
CA GLY A 114 -1.69 -0.98 -4.20
C GLY A 114 -1.92 -1.60 -5.58
N TYR A 115 -2.73 -2.66 -5.66
CA TYR A 115 -3.14 -3.28 -6.92
C TYR A 115 -3.89 -2.30 -7.81
N GLU A 116 -4.85 -1.55 -7.26
CA GLU A 116 -5.60 -0.54 -8.01
C GLU A 116 -4.69 0.60 -8.47
N LYS A 117 -3.78 1.09 -7.61
CA LYS A 117 -2.80 2.12 -7.97
C LYS A 117 -1.88 1.67 -9.11
N ALA A 118 -1.42 0.43 -9.08
CA ALA A 118 -0.68 -0.14 -10.20
C ALA A 118 -1.57 -0.21 -11.46
N GLY A 119 -2.82 -0.67 -11.30
CA GLY A 119 -3.77 -0.82 -12.39
C GLY A 119 -4.20 0.48 -13.07
N THR A 120 -4.09 1.60 -12.36
CA THR A 120 -4.36 2.97 -12.85
C THR A 120 -3.10 3.73 -13.24
N SER A 121 -1.92 3.08 -13.18
CA SER A 121 -0.66 3.73 -13.54
C SER A 121 -0.49 3.86 -15.05
N ARG A 122 0.23 4.90 -15.48
CA ARG A 122 0.66 5.07 -16.87
C ARG A 122 1.31 3.81 -17.47
N LEU A 123 2.09 3.10 -16.65
CA LEU A 123 2.82 1.91 -17.08
C LEU A 123 1.88 0.77 -17.52
N LEU A 124 0.81 0.50 -16.76
CA LEU A 124 -0.10 -0.62 -17.01
C LEU A 124 -1.38 -0.25 -17.74
N THR A 125 -1.61 1.05 -17.97
CA THR A 125 -2.77 1.55 -18.71
C THR A 125 -2.42 1.81 -20.17
N TRP A 126 -3.37 1.56 -21.06
CA TRP A 126 -3.30 1.99 -22.45
C TRP A 126 -4.69 1.99 -23.06
N ARG A 127 -4.99 3.03 -23.83
CA ARG A 127 -6.27 3.23 -24.52
C ARG A 127 -5.95 3.42 -25.99
N GLY A 128 -6.55 2.62 -26.85
CA GLY A 128 -6.32 2.67 -28.29
C GLY A 128 -7.64 2.64 -29.04
N LEU A 129 -7.93 3.72 -29.76
CA LEU A 129 -9.12 3.87 -30.60
C LEU A 129 -8.72 3.92 -32.07
N PRO A 130 -9.19 2.98 -32.90
CA PRO A 130 -9.11 3.08 -34.35
C PRO A 130 -9.86 4.31 -34.89
N GLU A 131 -9.66 4.60 -36.18
CA GLU A 131 -10.48 5.57 -36.90
C GLU A 131 -11.94 5.10 -36.96
N GLY A 132 -12.89 6.02 -36.77
CA GLY A 132 -14.33 5.69 -36.74
C GLY A 132 -14.76 4.82 -35.55
N CYS A 133 -13.96 4.75 -34.48
CA CYS A 133 -14.29 3.97 -33.27
C CYS A 133 -15.38 4.65 -32.43
N ASP A 134 -16.52 3.95 -32.23
CA ASP A 134 -17.57 4.33 -31.29
C ASP A 134 -17.78 3.29 -30.16
N THR A 135 -17.16 2.12 -30.29
CA THR A 135 -17.32 0.98 -29.39
C THR A 135 -15.96 0.57 -28.86
N VAL A 136 -15.84 0.36 -27.54
CA VAL A 136 -14.58 -0.08 -26.93
C VAL A 136 -14.74 -1.37 -26.14
N PHE A 137 -13.73 -2.24 -26.22
CA PHE A 137 -13.58 -3.39 -25.34
C PHE A 137 -12.82 -3.01 -24.06
N PHE A 138 -13.46 -3.24 -22.91
CA PHE A 138 -12.93 -3.02 -21.57
C PHE A 138 -12.83 -4.36 -20.82
N PRO A 139 -11.66 -5.05 -20.84
CA PRO A 139 -11.51 -6.36 -20.20
C PRO A 139 -11.49 -6.31 -18.66
N GLY A 140 -11.41 -5.12 -18.06
CA GLY A 140 -11.12 -4.94 -16.64
C GLY A 140 -9.64 -5.13 -16.33
N CYS A 141 -9.29 -5.11 -15.04
CA CYS A 141 -7.89 -5.12 -14.60
C CYS A 141 -7.33 -6.53 -14.28
N ALA A 142 -8.18 -7.48 -13.91
CA ALA A 142 -7.78 -8.82 -13.46
C ALA A 142 -7.60 -9.80 -14.63
N LEU A 143 -8.50 -9.75 -15.62
CA LEU A 143 -8.47 -10.65 -16.78
C LEU A 143 -7.18 -10.49 -17.61
N PRO A 144 -6.73 -9.26 -17.96
CA PRO A 144 -5.48 -9.05 -18.69
C PRO A 144 -4.22 -9.59 -17.98
N GLY A 145 -4.24 -9.69 -16.65
CA GLY A 145 -3.11 -10.20 -15.87
C GLY A 145 -3.15 -11.71 -15.67
N THR A 146 -4.35 -12.25 -15.45
CA THR A 146 -4.55 -13.68 -15.15
C THR A 146 -4.69 -14.52 -16.41
N ARG A 147 -5.31 -13.99 -17.46
CA ARG A 147 -5.66 -14.67 -18.71
C ARG A 147 -5.36 -13.78 -19.93
N PRO A 148 -4.09 -13.38 -20.15
CA PRO A 148 -3.75 -12.44 -21.21
C PRO A 148 -4.05 -12.97 -22.62
N GLY A 149 -3.89 -14.29 -22.84
CA GLY A 149 -4.23 -14.95 -24.11
C GLY A 149 -5.73 -14.87 -24.39
N THR A 150 -6.54 -15.44 -23.50
CA THR A 150 -8.01 -15.38 -23.56
C THR A 150 -8.54 -13.95 -23.74
N THR A 151 -7.93 -12.97 -23.04
CA THR A 151 -8.30 -11.54 -23.19
C THR A 151 -8.07 -11.04 -24.62
N PHE A 152 -6.92 -11.37 -25.22
CA PHE A 152 -6.59 -10.96 -26.57
C PHE A 152 -7.46 -11.68 -27.61
N ASP A 153 -7.70 -12.97 -27.42
CA ASP A 153 -8.52 -13.77 -28.34
C ASP A 153 -9.98 -13.33 -28.30
N THR A 154 -10.49 -12.94 -27.12
CA THR A 154 -11.81 -12.30 -26.99
C THR A 154 -11.90 -11.02 -27.81
N PHE A 155 -10.89 -10.14 -27.71
CA PHE A 155 -10.84 -8.92 -28.52
C PHE A 155 -10.83 -9.22 -30.03
N ARG A 156 -10.04 -10.22 -30.46
CA ARG A 156 -9.99 -10.62 -31.87
C ARG A 156 -11.36 -11.08 -32.39
N LYS A 157 -12.05 -11.94 -31.64
CA LYS A 157 -13.39 -12.40 -31.99
C LYS A 157 -14.39 -11.26 -32.08
N LEU A 158 -14.38 -10.33 -31.11
CA LEU A 158 -15.25 -9.15 -31.15
C LEU A 158 -14.95 -8.23 -32.36
N ARG A 159 -13.71 -8.22 -32.87
CA ARG A 159 -13.35 -7.44 -34.07
C ARG A 159 -13.86 -8.02 -35.37
N GLU A 160 -14.25 -9.29 -35.40
CA GLU A 160 -14.86 -9.91 -36.58
C GLU A 160 -16.23 -9.28 -36.85
N THR A 161 -16.97 -8.90 -35.81
CA THR A 161 -18.26 -8.21 -35.91
C THR A 161 -18.15 -6.69 -35.78
N ILE A 162 -17.12 -6.17 -35.10
CA ILE A 162 -16.90 -4.73 -34.89
C ILE A 162 -15.49 -4.34 -35.38
N PRO A 163 -15.29 -4.10 -36.69
CA PRO A 163 -13.94 -3.86 -37.24
C PRO A 163 -13.17 -2.67 -36.62
N SER A 164 -13.90 -1.62 -36.24
CA SER A 164 -13.36 -0.38 -35.61
C SER A 164 -13.27 -0.44 -34.07
N LEU A 165 -13.47 -1.62 -33.46
CA LEU A 165 -13.46 -1.79 -32.01
C LEU A 165 -12.16 -1.27 -31.37
N GLY A 166 -12.30 -0.31 -30.46
CA GLY A 166 -11.22 0.16 -29.61
C GLY A 166 -10.93 -0.79 -28.45
N VAL A 167 -9.79 -0.61 -27.79
CA VAL A 167 -9.43 -1.35 -26.59
C VAL A 167 -8.97 -0.41 -25.48
N VAL A 168 -9.46 -0.65 -24.27
CA VAL A 168 -9.15 0.15 -23.08
C VAL A 168 -8.62 -0.76 -22.00
N LEU A 169 -7.30 -0.85 -21.91
CA LEU A 169 -6.60 -1.50 -20.80
C LEU A 169 -6.51 -0.51 -19.65
N ASP A 170 -7.51 -0.53 -18.76
CA ASP A 170 -7.56 0.35 -17.60
C ASP A 170 -8.25 -0.33 -16.40
N CYS A 171 -8.28 0.36 -15.26
CA CYS A 171 -9.05 -0.04 -14.08
C CYS A 171 -10.24 0.91 -13.90
N CYS A 172 -11.43 0.33 -13.72
CA CYS A 172 -12.67 1.06 -13.42
C CYS A 172 -12.73 1.59 -11.97
N THR A 173 -11.71 1.32 -11.15
CA THR A 173 -11.61 1.76 -9.75
C THR A 173 -12.74 1.31 -8.82
N LYS A 174 -13.40 0.21 -9.16
CA LYS A 174 -14.40 -0.44 -8.29
C LYS A 174 -13.88 -0.77 -6.88
N PRO A 175 -12.61 -1.19 -6.67
CA PRO A 175 -12.09 -1.37 -5.32
C PRO A 175 -12.18 -0.10 -4.46
N SER A 176 -11.78 1.06 -4.97
CA SER A 176 -11.92 2.32 -4.23
C SER A 176 -13.38 2.72 -4.00
N HIS A 177 -14.25 2.52 -4.99
CA HIS A 177 -15.69 2.71 -4.81
C HIS A 177 -16.21 1.88 -3.62
N ASP A 178 -15.94 0.57 -3.61
CA ASP A 178 -16.44 -0.33 -2.58
C ASP A 178 -15.79 -0.11 -1.22
N LEU A 179 -14.59 0.46 -1.16
CA LEU A 179 -13.95 0.88 0.08
C LEU A 179 -14.46 2.24 0.60
N GLY A 180 -15.39 2.89 -0.10
CA GLY A 180 -15.89 4.22 0.27
C GLY A 180 -14.94 5.37 -0.06
N ARG A 181 -13.87 5.14 -0.84
CA ARG A 181 -12.91 6.17 -1.30
C ARG A 181 -13.49 6.95 -2.48
N GLU A 182 -14.60 7.62 -2.21
CA GLU A 182 -15.46 8.20 -3.24
C GLU A 182 -14.79 9.31 -4.04
N GLU A 183 -14.04 10.21 -3.40
CA GLU A 183 -13.29 11.25 -4.10
C GLU A 183 -12.27 10.67 -5.08
N TYR A 184 -11.53 9.64 -4.64
CA TYR A 184 -10.55 8.96 -5.48
C TYR A 184 -11.22 8.25 -6.65
N PHE A 185 -12.32 7.54 -6.40
CA PHE A 185 -13.11 6.89 -7.43
C PHE A 185 -13.64 7.90 -8.45
N SER A 186 -14.30 8.95 -7.98
CA SER A 186 -14.93 9.98 -8.83
C SER A 186 -13.90 10.69 -9.70
N ALA A 187 -12.75 11.08 -9.13
CA ALA A 187 -11.67 11.71 -9.89
C ALA A 187 -11.07 10.75 -10.94
N THR A 188 -10.83 9.49 -10.56
CA THR A 188 -10.11 8.55 -11.43
C THR A 188 -11.01 7.96 -12.52
N PHE A 189 -12.24 7.59 -12.19
CA PHE A 189 -13.21 7.11 -13.17
C PHE A 189 -13.77 8.28 -14.00
N GLY A 190 -13.95 9.46 -13.42
CA GLY A 190 -14.34 10.67 -14.14
C GLY A 190 -13.36 11.05 -15.25
N GLU A 191 -12.05 10.91 -15.01
CA GLU A 191 -11.03 11.09 -16.05
C GLU A 191 -11.18 10.10 -17.21
N LEU A 192 -11.42 8.82 -16.91
CA LEU A 192 -11.66 7.81 -17.94
C LEU A 192 -12.94 8.10 -18.74
N LYS A 193 -14.01 8.42 -18.02
CA LYS A 193 -15.32 8.78 -18.59
C LYS A 193 -15.17 9.95 -19.56
N GLY A 194 -14.58 11.07 -19.12
CA GLY A 194 -14.33 12.23 -19.96
C GLY A 194 -13.50 11.87 -21.20
N TRP A 195 -12.40 11.14 -21.02
CA TRP A 195 -11.54 10.75 -22.14
C TRP A 195 -12.27 9.95 -23.23
N LEU A 196 -13.20 9.06 -22.84
CA LEU A 196 -14.00 8.24 -23.75
C LEU A 196 -15.10 9.06 -24.45
N LEU A 197 -15.85 9.87 -23.69
CA LEU A 197 -16.94 10.69 -24.22
C LEU A 197 -16.42 11.75 -25.20
N ASP A 198 -15.32 12.42 -24.86
CA ASP A 198 -14.68 13.44 -25.71
C ASP A 198 -14.21 12.87 -27.06
N ARG A 199 -14.10 11.54 -27.16
CA ARG A 199 -13.67 10.82 -28.38
C ARG A 199 -14.81 10.07 -29.05
N GLY A 200 -16.06 10.34 -28.67
CA GLY A 200 -17.24 9.84 -29.35
C GLY A 200 -17.55 8.36 -29.08
N VAL A 201 -17.02 7.78 -28.00
CA VAL A 201 -17.40 6.43 -27.59
C VAL A 201 -18.86 6.42 -27.13
N LYS A 202 -19.67 5.58 -27.76
CA LYS A 202 -21.11 5.40 -27.48
C LYS A 202 -21.44 4.07 -26.83
N ARG A 203 -20.55 3.07 -26.96
CA ARG A 203 -20.76 1.73 -26.40
C ARG A 203 -19.50 1.16 -25.76
N VAL A 204 -19.66 0.47 -24.64
CA VAL A 204 -18.57 -0.20 -23.91
C VAL A 204 -18.91 -1.67 -23.73
N LEU A 205 -18.08 -2.54 -24.32
CA LEU A 205 -18.15 -3.99 -24.14
C LEU A 205 -17.27 -4.42 -22.97
N VAL A 206 -17.87 -4.92 -21.90
CA VAL A 206 -17.17 -5.28 -20.66
C VAL A 206 -17.05 -6.78 -20.46
N ALA A 207 -15.86 -7.26 -20.07
CA ALA A 207 -15.69 -8.67 -19.66
C ALA A 207 -15.82 -8.87 -18.14
N CYS A 208 -15.71 -7.80 -17.35
CA CYS A 208 -15.66 -7.90 -15.91
C CYS A 208 -16.97 -7.39 -15.28
N PRO A 209 -17.64 -8.18 -14.42
CA PRO A 209 -18.87 -7.77 -13.74
C PRO A 209 -18.74 -6.48 -12.93
N ASN A 210 -17.59 -6.29 -12.29
CA ASN A 210 -17.28 -5.04 -11.58
C ASN A 210 -17.21 -3.84 -12.50
N CYS A 211 -16.70 -4.02 -13.73
CA CYS A 211 -16.67 -2.95 -14.72
C CYS A 211 -18.08 -2.68 -15.23
N TRP A 212 -18.84 -3.72 -15.57
CA TRP A 212 -20.25 -3.58 -15.96
C TRP A 212 -21.04 -2.71 -14.99
N LYS A 213 -20.95 -3.01 -13.69
CA LYS A 213 -21.67 -2.23 -12.67
C LYS A 213 -21.20 -0.78 -12.57
N VAL A 214 -19.89 -0.53 -12.63
CA VAL A 214 -19.36 0.84 -12.61
C VAL A 214 -19.80 1.64 -13.83
N PHE A 215 -19.66 1.09 -15.03
CA PHE A 215 -20.06 1.79 -16.25
C PHE A 215 -21.57 2.04 -16.28
N THR A 216 -22.38 1.04 -15.91
CA THR A 216 -23.85 1.17 -15.87
C THR A 216 -24.30 2.25 -14.89
N ASP A 217 -23.71 2.28 -13.69
CA ASP A 217 -24.15 3.20 -12.63
C ASP A 217 -23.59 4.63 -12.80
N TYR A 218 -22.39 4.78 -13.36
CA TYR A 218 -21.65 6.06 -13.36
C TYR A 218 -21.37 6.64 -14.74
N MET A 219 -21.78 5.96 -15.81
CA MET A 219 -21.64 6.43 -17.20
C MET A 219 -22.92 6.13 -18.01
N PRO A 220 -24.09 6.65 -17.60
CA PRO A 220 -25.37 6.40 -18.30
C PRO A 220 -25.39 6.94 -19.74
N GLU A 221 -24.42 7.75 -20.13
CA GLU A 221 -24.30 8.34 -21.46
C GLU A 221 -23.90 7.33 -22.55
N VAL A 222 -23.45 6.12 -22.18
CA VAL A 222 -23.02 5.07 -23.12
C VAL A 222 -23.79 3.79 -22.90
N ALA A 223 -24.02 3.04 -23.98
CA ALA A 223 -24.55 1.69 -23.89
C ALA A 223 -23.49 0.75 -23.27
N VAL A 224 -23.88 0.01 -22.23
CA VAL A 224 -23.00 -0.94 -21.54
C VAL A 224 -23.52 -2.35 -21.78
N GLU A 225 -22.72 -3.15 -22.47
CA GLU A 225 -23.05 -4.53 -22.86
C GLU A 225 -21.90 -5.44 -22.43
N THR A 226 -22.17 -6.68 -22.06
CA THR A 226 -21.10 -7.61 -21.72
C THR A 226 -20.55 -8.29 -22.96
N VAL A 227 -19.29 -8.72 -22.92
CA VAL A 227 -18.76 -9.56 -23.99
C VAL A 227 -19.49 -10.89 -24.14
N TYR A 228 -20.20 -11.33 -23.10
CA TYR A 228 -20.93 -12.60 -23.11
C TYR A 228 -22.16 -12.53 -24.01
N GLU A 229 -22.77 -11.35 -24.08
CA GLU A 229 -23.89 -11.04 -24.97
C GLU A 229 -23.39 -10.79 -26.40
N ALA A 230 -22.26 -10.08 -26.55
CA ALA A 230 -21.73 -9.67 -27.85
C ALA A 230 -20.95 -10.75 -28.62
N LEU A 231 -20.45 -11.79 -27.95
CA LEU A 231 -19.67 -12.85 -28.61
C LEU A 231 -20.57 -13.76 -29.45
N PRO A 232 -20.14 -14.15 -30.66
CA PRO A 232 -20.89 -15.09 -31.49
C PRO A 232 -20.99 -16.45 -30.80
N ARG A 233 -22.15 -17.10 -30.97
CA ARG A 233 -22.42 -18.45 -30.46
C ARG A 233 -22.09 -19.44 -31.56
N GLU A 234 -20.95 -20.10 -31.43
CA GLU A 234 -20.61 -21.24 -32.26
C GLU A 234 -20.96 -22.52 -31.50
N GLU A 235 -21.91 -23.29 -32.02
CA GLU A 235 -22.25 -24.59 -31.46
C GLU A 235 -21.16 -25.60 -31.76
N ARG A 236 -20.67 -26.27 -30.71
CA ARG A 236 -19.59 -27.24 -30.75
C ARG A 236 -19.94 -28.38 -29.80
N SER A 237 -20.02 -29.62 -30.27
CA SER A 237 -20.30 -30.80 -29.40
C SER A 237 -19.06 -31.34 -28.69
N VAL A 238 -18.20 -30.46 -28.16
CA VAL A 238 -16.86 -30.85 -27.64
C VAL A 238 -16.96 -31.46 -26.23
N LEU A 239 -17.93 -31.02 -25.43
CA LEU A 239 -18.18 -31.44 -24.06
C LEU A 239 -19.52 -32.19 -23.91
N GLU A 240 -19.95 -32.89 -24.96
CA GLU A 240 -21.17 -33.68 -24.94
C GLU A 240 -21.16 -34.70 -23.78
N GLY A 241 -22.28 -34.77 -23.05
CA GLY A 241 -22.40 -35.62 -21.86
C GLY A 241 -21.73 -35.08 -20.58
N VAL A 242 -21.08 -33.90 -20.63
CA VAL A 242 -20.46 -33.28 -19.46
C VAL A 242 -21.43 -32.30 -18.80
N ASN A 243 -21.67 -32.48 -17.50
CA ASN A 243 -22.43 -31.52 -16.69
C ASN A 243 -21.51 -30.45 -16.11
N VAL A 244 -21.93 -29.19 -16.20
CA VAL A 244 -21.27 -28.05 -15.55
C VAL A 244 -22.30 -27.24 -14.77
N THR A 245 -21.87 -26.47 -13.79
CA THR A 245 -22.75 -25.53 -13.07
C THR A 245 -22.24 -24.10 -13.20
N ILE A 246 -23.11 -23.10 -12.99
CA ILE A 246 -22.76 -21.68 -13.09
C ILE A 246 -22.67 -21.04 -11.72
N HIS A 247 -21.58 -20.32 -11.47
CA HIS A 247 -21.52 -19.36 -10.37
C HIS A 247 -21.70 -17.93 -10.91
N ASP A 248 -22.91 -17.39 -10.70
CA ASP A 248 -23.25 -16.02 -11.05
C ASP A 248 -22.54 -15.01 -10.15
N SER A 249 -21.95 -13.98 -10.75
CA SER A 249 -21.31 -12.89 -10.00
C SER A 249 -22.35 -12.03 -9.30
N CYS A 250 -22.23 -11.88 -7.99
CA CYS A 250 -23.15 -11.06 -7.19
C CYS A 250 -23.29 -9.58 -7.65
N VAL A 251 -22.30 -9.06 -8.38
CA VAL A 251 -22.31 -7.69 -8.91
C VAL A 251 -23.27 -7.53 -10.09
N MET A 252 -23.54 -8.63 -10.79
CA MET A 252 -24.48 -8.75 -11.91
C MET A 252 -25.69 -9.61 -11.54
N ARG A 253 -26.05 -9.60 -10.25
CA ARG A 253 -27.17 -10.39 -9.69
C ARG A 253 -28.50 -10.16 -10.40
N PHE A 254 -28.76 -8.92 -10.82
CA PHE A 254 -30.01 -8.52 -11.49
C PHE A 254 -29.81 -8.27 -12.99
N ALA A 255 -28.75 -8.82 -13.59
CA ALA A 255 -28.46 -8.69 -15.02
C ALA A 255 -28.88 -9.98 -15.75
N GLY A 256 -30.19 -10.18 -15.90
CA GLY A 256 -30.78 -11.42 -16.46
C GLY A 256 -30.27 -11.77 -17.86
N ASP A 257 -30.11 -10.80 -18.74
CA ASP A 257 -29.62 -11.01 -20.10
C ASP A 257 -28.19 -11.54 -20.12
N ALA A 258 -27.29 -10.90 -19.37
CA ALA A 258 -25.91 -11.36 -19.25
C ALA A 258 -25.79 -12.74 -18.56
N GLN A 259 -26.61 -13.00 -17.54
CA GLN A 259 -26.69 -14.33 -16.90
C GLN A 259 -27.14 -15.42 -17.87
N SER A 260 -28.11 -15.11 -18.72
CA SER A 260 -28.61 -16.01 -19.76
C SER A 260 -27.57 -16.22 -20.86
N ALA A 261 -26.86 -15.15 -21.26
CA ALA A 261 -25.80 -15.21 -22.25
C ALA A 261 -24.63 -16.11 -21.80
N VAL A 262 -24.24 -16.06 -20.52
CA VAL A 262 -23.21 -16.95 -19.97
C VAL A 262 -23.64 -18.42 -20.02
N ARG A 263 -24.89 -18.72 -19.69
CA ARG A 263 -25.45 -20.09 -19.77
C ARG A 263 -25.45 -20.58 -21.21
N ALA A 264 -25.89 -19.74 -22.14
CA ALA A 264 -25.88 -20.05 -23.57
C ALA A 264 -24.46 -20.30 -24.10
N LEU A 265 -23.47 -19.50 -23.70
CA LEU A 265 -22.06 -19.71 -24.06
C LEU A 265 -21.48 -21.00 -23.47
N ALA A 266 -21.81 -21.35 -22.22
CA ALA A 266 -21.42 -22.62 -21.66
C ALA A 266 -22.06 -23.79 -22.43
N GLY A 267 -23.36 -23.69 -22.73
CA GLY A 267 -24.12 -24.68 -23.49
C GLY A 267 -23.61 -24.87 -24.92
N SER A 268 -23.13 -23.81 -25.58
CA SER A 268 -22.60 -23.90 -26.95
C SER A 268 -21.33 -24.77 -27.07
N THR A 269 -20.73 -25.17 -25.95
CA THR A 269 -19.63 -26.14 -25.91
C THR A 269 -20.08 -27.61 -25.89
N GLY A 270 -21.39 -27.87 -25.89
CA GLY A 270 -22.00 -29.19 -25.76
C GLY A 270 -22.22 -29.63 -24.31
N ALA A 271 -21.74 -28.85 -23.33
CA ALA A 271 -21.94 -29.12 -21.92
C ALA A 271 -23.39 -28.85 -21.48
N LYS A 272 -23.93 -29.71 -20.63
CA LYS A 272 -25.24 -29.49 -20.00
C LYS A 272 -25.07 -28.63 -18.73
N VAL A 273 -25.75 -27.48 -18.70
CA VAL A 273 -25.76 -26.61 -17.52
C VAL A 273 -26.77 -27.14 -16.50
N VAL A 274 -26.31 -27.40 -15.28
CA VAL A 274 -27.11 -27.81 -14.13
C VAL A 274 -26.98 -26.74 -13.04
N GLU A 275 -28.08 -26.11 -12.67
CA GLU A 275 -28.08 -25.02 -11.69
C GLU A 275 -27.85 -25.53 -10.26
N MET A 276 -27.09 -24.77 -9.48
CA MET A 276 -27.05 -24.92 -8.03
C MET A 276 -28.38 -24.46 -7.40
N VAL A 277 -28.63 -24.88 -6.15
CA VAL A 277 -29.78 -24.42 -5.35
C VAL A 277 -29.86 -22.89 -5.33
N HIS A 278 -28.72 -22.22 -5.11
CA HIS A 278 -28.62 -20.78 -5.23
C HIS A 278 -27.96 -20.39 -6.55
N SER A 279 -28.78 -19.86 -7.46
CA SER A 279 -28.39 -19.40 -8.80
C SER A 279 -29.06 -18.07 -9.15
N GLY A 280 -28.58 -17.41 -10.21
CA GLY A 280 -29.12 -16.16 -10.73
C GLY A 280 -29.20 -15.08 -9.65
N GLU A 281 -30.40 -14.50 -9.47
CA GLU A 281 -30.66 -13.47 -8.46
C GLU A 281 -30.40 -13.93 -7.02
N LYS A 282 -30.41 -15.23 -6.75
CA LYS A 282 -30.21 -15.80 -5.41
C LYS A 282 -28.81 -16.36 -5.18
N THR A 283 -27.88 -16.24 -6.13
CA THR A 283 -26.47 -16.71 -5.99
C THR A 283 -25.82 -16.25 -4.67
N LEU A 284 -25.17 -17.13 -3.91
CA LEU A 284 -24.46 -16.71 -2.70
C LEU A 284 -23.12 -16.03 -3.05
N CYS A 285 -22.59 -15.27 -2.09
CA CYS A 285 -21.28 -14.65 -2.23
C CYS A 285 -20.17 -15.70 -2.45
N CYS A 286 -19.15 -15.37 -3.24
CA CYS A 286 -17.95 -16.22 -3.38
C CYS A 286 -16.93 -16.03 -2.24
N GLY A 287 -17.06 -14.97 -1.44
CA GLY A 287 -16.11 -14.58 -0.39
C GLY A 287 -15.14 -13.45 -0.76
N GLU A 288 -14.98 -13.13 -2.04
CA GLU A 288 -14.03 -12.10 -2.50
C GLU A 288 -14.61 -10.68 -2.52
N GLY A 289 -15.93 -10.55 -2.63
CA GLY A 289 -16.63 -9.28 -2.80
C GLY A 289 -16.40 -8.30 -1.64
N GLY A 290 -16.40 -7.00 -1.93
CA GLY A 290 -16.27 -5.94 -0.93
C GLY A 290 -14.92 -5.91 -0.19
N ALA A 291 -13.90 -6.64 -0.66
CA ALA A 291 -12.59 -6.76 -0.02
C ALA A 291 -12.61 -7.40 1.38
N VAL A 292 -13.66 -8.17 1.70
CA VAL A 292 -13.86 -8.71 3.05
C VAL A 292 -12.70 -9.62 3.49
N GLY A 293 -12.09 -10.36 2.56
CA GLY A 293 -10.94 -11.23 2.88
C GLY A 293 -9.73 -10.52 3.50
N TYR A 294 -9.61 -9.20 3.37
CA TYR A 294 -8.54 -8.42 4.00
C TYR A 294 -8.82 -8.08 5.46
N VAL A 295 -10.09 -7.96 5.86
CA VAL A 295 -10.51 -7.56 7.21
C VAL A 295 -11.09 -8.73 8.02
N ALA A 296 -11.91 -9.57 7.39
CA ALA A 296 -12.55 -10.73 7.99
C ALA A 296 -12.33 -12.00 7.11
N PRO A 297 -11.11 -12.55 7.06
CA PRO A 297 -10.78 -13.71 6.23
C PRO A 297 -11.57 -14.97 6.60
N LYS A 298 -11.93 -15.14 7.88
CA LYS A 298 -12.78 -16.25 8.32
C LYS A 298 -14.16 -16.17 7.67
N LEU A 299 -14.76 -14.98 7.69
CA LEU A 299 -16.07 -14.72 7.09
C LEU A 299 -16.05 -14.95 5.57
N ALA A 300 -15.03 -14.41 4.89
CA ALA A 300 -14.77 -14.67 3.48
C ALA A 300 -14.71 -16.17 3.16
N SER A 301 -13.98 -16.94 3.97
CA SER A 301 -13.86 -18.39 3.80
C SER A 301 -15.18 -19.14 4.00
N THR A 302 -16.02 -18.71 4.95
CA THR A 302 -17.34 -19.35 5.20
C THR A 302 -18.23 -19.31 3.96
N TRP A 303 -18.30 -18.17 3.26
CA TRP A 303 -19.05 -18.10 1.99
C TRP A 303 -18.48 -19.01 0.91
N GLY A 304 -17.15 -19.07 0.78
CA GLY A 304 -16.48 -19.97 -0.15
C GLY A 304 -16.78 -21.45 0.14
N LEU A 305 -16.89 -21.83 1.42
CA LEU A 305 -17.26 -23.19 1.83
C LEU A 305 -18.74 -23.49 1.57
N LYS A 306 -19.66 -22.56 1.86
CA LYS A 306 -21.09 -22.69 1.50
C LYS A 306 -21.22 -22.93 -0.01
N ARG A 307 -20.48 -22.17 -0.82
CA ARG A 307 -20.47 -22.31 -2.29
C ARG A 307 -19.86 -23.64 -2.76
N ALA A 308 -18.80 -24.12 -2.11
CA ALA A 308 -18.20 -25.42 -2.42
C ALA A 308 -19.15 -26.58 -2.13
N LYS A 309 -19.90 -26.49 -1.02
CA LYS A 309 -20.91 -27.49 -0.65
C LYS A 309 -22.03 -27.58 -1.70
N GLU A 310 -22.51 -26.46 -2.22
CA GLU A 310 -23.54 -26.44 -3.27
C GLU A 310 -23.03 -26.94 -4.62
N ALA A 311 -21.79 -26.61 -4.98
CA ALA A 311 -21.21 -27.05 -6.25
C ALA A 311 -20.97 -28.57 -6.30
N GLY A 312 -20.67 -29.19 -5.14
CA GLY A 312 -20.32 -30.60 -5.07
C GLY A 312 -19.09 -30.91 -5.93
N GLU A 313 -19.20 -31.94 -6.77
CA GLU A 313 -18.13 -32.36 -7.69
C GLU A 313 -18.24 -31.73 -9.08
N LEU A 314 -19.30 -30.96 -9.35
CA LEU A 314 -19.51 -30.37 -10.68
C LEU A 314 -18.46 -29.28 -10.95
N PRO A 315 -17.85 -29.25 -12.16
CA PRO A 315 -17.07 -28.11 -12.60
C PRO A 315 -17.91 -26.84 -12.60
N VAL A 316 -17.41 -25.80 -11.95
CA VAL A 316 -18.07 -24.50 -11.85
C VAL A 316 -17.54 -23.57 -12.95
N VAL A 317 -18.46 -22.96 -13.70
CA VAL A 317 -18.16 -21.92 -14.67
C VAL A 317 -18.57 -20.58 -14.08
N THR A 318 -17.70 -19.59 -14.13
CA THR A 318 -18.03 -18.21 -13.72
C THR A 318 -17.53 -17.21 -14.75
N PHE A 319 -18.06 -16.01 -14.71
CA PHE A 319 -17.70 -14.90 -15.59
C PHE A 319 -17.04 -13.74 -14.83
N CYS A 320 -16.59 -14.01 -13.60
CA CYS A 320 -15.80 -13.10 -12.79
C CYS A 320 -14.43 -13.72 -12.48
N ALA A 321 -13.35 -13.11 -13.00
CA ALA A 321 -11.99 -13.54 -12.69
C ALA A 321 -11.67 -13.53 -11.18
N GLY A 322 -12.27 -12.62 -10.41
CA GLY A 322 -12.15 -12.59 -8.95
C GLY A 322 -12.78 -13.82 -8.29
N CYS A 323 -14.01 -14.17 -8.67
CA CYS A 323 -14.67 -15.38 -8.17
C CYS A 323 -13.89 -16.65 -8.56
N ALA A 324 -13.45 -16.74 -9.83
CA ALA A 324 -12.66 -17.88 -10.29
C ALA A 324 -11.38 -18.05 -9.48
N ASN A 325 -10.65 -16.96 -9.23
CA ASN A 325 -9.41 -17.04 -8.46
C ASN A 325 -9.66 -17.40 -6.98
N HIS A 326 -10.66 -16.78 -6.35
CA HIS A 326 -10.96 -17.02 -4.92
C HIS A 326 -11.48 -18.44 -4.66
N LEU A 327 -12.35 -18.95 -5.52
CA LEU A 327 -12.95 -20.27 -5.35
C LEU A 327 -12.02 -21.41 -5.80
N SER A 328 -11.00 -21.12 -6.61
CA SER A 328 -10.08 -22.14 -7.16
C SER A 328 -9.34 -22.98 -6.13
N SER A 329 -9.19 -22.50 -4.89
CA SER A 329 -8.59 -23.29 -3.81
C SER A 329 -9.53 -24.32 -3.16
N ARG A 330 -10.82 -24.33 -3.53
CA ARG A 330 -11.87 -25.14 -2.91
C ARG A 330 -12.72 -25.91 -3.91
N ILE A 331 -12.87 -25.37 -5.12
CA ILE A 331 -13.75 -25.92 -6.15
C ILE A 331 -13.01 -25.93 -7.49
N LYS A 332 -13.31 -26.93 -8.32
CA LYS A 332 -12.91 -26.94 -9.73
C LYS A 332 -13.69 -25.84 -10.48
N VAL A 333 -13.09 -24.66 -10.59
CA VAL A 333 -13.72 -23.48 -11.19
C VAL A 333 -12.93 -22.97 -12.39
N CYS A 334 -13.63 -22.56 -13.44
CA CYS A 334 -13.05 -21.94 -14.63
C CYS A 334 -13.78 -20.66 -15.02
N HIS A 335 -13.14 -19.85 -15.85
CA HIS A 335 -13.77 -18.68 -16.44
C HIS A 335 -14.49 -19.06 -17.74
N VAL A 336 -15.68 -18.54 -18.00
CA VAL A 336 -16.46 -18.88 -19.21
C VAL A 336 -15.69 -18.60 -20.50
N LEU A 337 -14.91 -17.51 -20.54
CA LEU A 337 -14.05 -17.20 -21.70
C LEU A 337 -12.95 -18.24 -21.95
N ASP A 338 -12.42 -18.87 -20.89
CA ASP A 338 -11.47 -19.96 -21.06
C ASP A 338 -12.19 -21.19 -21.63
N LEU A 339 -13.37 -21.50 -21.08
CA LEU A 339 -14.20 -22.63 -21.49
C LEU A 339 -14.56 -22.56 -22.99
N ILE A 340 -15.03 -21.42 -23.50
CA ILE A 340 -15.39 -21.29 -24.91
C ILE A 340 -14.17 -21.24 -25.86
N SER A 341 -12.98 -20.93 -25.32
CA SER A 341 -11.75 -20.86 -26.12
C SER A 341 -11.07 -22.22 -26.25
N GLY A 342 -11.06 -23.01 -25.18
CA GLY A 342 -10.52 -24.37 -25.14
C GLY A 342 -11.30 -25.22 -24.14
N PRO A 343 -12.44 -25.82 -24.52
CA PRO A 343 -13.35 -26.45 -23.57
C PRO A 343 -12.73 -27.63 -22.80
N LYS A 344 -12.06 -28.55 -23.51
CA LYS A 344 -11.42 -29.74 -22.91
C LYS A 344 -10.26 -29.33 -22.01
N GLU A 345 -9.36 -28.49 -22.52
CA GLU A 345 -8.18 -28.01 -21.80
C GLU A 345 -8.57 -27.25 -20.53
N THR A 346 -9.67 -26.49 -20.58
CA THR A 346 -10.19 -25.75 -19.43
C THR A 346 -10.68 -26.68 -18.34
N LEU A 347 -11.51 -27.67 -18.68
CA LEU A 347 -12.01 -28.63 -17.70
C LEU A 347 -10.94 -29.60 -17.19
N GLU A 348 -9.86 -29.82 -17.94
CA GLU A 348 -8.70 -30.58 -17.46
C GLU A 348 -7.74 -29.74 -16.60
N GLY A 349 -7.99 -28.44 -16.45
CA GLY A 349 -7.14 -27.53 -15.68
C GLY A 349 -5.81 -27.19 -16.36
N LYS A 350 -5.72 -27.38 -17.68
CA LYS A 350 -4.51 -27.11 -18.49
C LYS A 350 -4.36 -25.64 -18.87
N VAL A 351 -5.41 -24.82 -18.69
CA VAL A 351 -5.36 -23.38 -18.97
C VAL A 351 -4.43 -22.66 -17.99
N ARG A 352 -3.47 -21.91 -18.52
CA ARG A 352 -2.51 -21.15 -17.72
C ARG A 352 -3.15 -19.90 -17.11
N VAL A 353 -3.39 -19.92 -15.80
CA VAL A 353 -3.83 -18.76 -15.03
C VAL A 353 -2.64 -18.10 -14.33
N GLY A 354 -2.35 -16.85 -14.72
CA GLY A 354 -1.27 -16.05 -14.14
C GLY A 354 -1.49 -15.73 -12.66
N LYS A 355 -0.43 -15.85 -11.85
CA LYS A 355 -0.41 -15.54 -10.42
C LYS A 355 0.43 -14.28 -10.15
N SER A 356 0.13 -13.58 -9.05
CA SER A 356 0.97 -12.46 -8.60
C SER A 356 2.39 -12.96 -8.26
N PRO A 357 3.47 -12.22 -8.61
CA PRO A 357 3.50 -10.91 -9.26
C PRO A 357 3.49 -10.95 -10.81
N PHE A 358 3.53 -12.13 -11.43
CA PHE A 358 3.59 -12.28 -12.89
C PHE A 358 2.38 -11.71 -13.64
N THR A 359 1.24 -11.52 -12.96
CA THR A 359 0.07 -10.81 -13.51
C THR A 359 0.42 -9.42 -14.03
N TYR A 360 1.35 -8.70 -13.39
CA TYR A 360 1.79 -7.38 -13.86
C TYR A 360 2.61 -7.46 -15.15
N LEU A 361 3.50 -8.46 -15.26
CA LEU A 361 4.28 -8.71 -16.47
C LEU A 361 3.38 -9.14 -17.63
N ASN A 362 2.36 -9.96 -17.37
CA ASN A 362 1.36 -10.35 -18.36
C ASN A 362 0.61 -9.14 -18.91
N ARG A 363 0.20 -8.20 -18.04
CA ARG A 363 -0.44 -6.94 -18.46
C ARG A 363 0.48 -6.09 -19.33
N LEU A 364 1.76 -5.99 -18.99
CA LEU A 364 2.74 -5.27 -19.81
C LEU A 364 2.94 -5.89 -21.19
N ARG A 365 3.10 -7.21 -21.26
CA ARG A 365 3.24 -7.95 -22.51
C ARG A 365 1.98 -7.81 -23.38
N LEU A 366 0.81 -7.93 -22.76
CA LEU A 366 -0.47 -7.76 -23.45
C LEU A 366 -0.64 -6.33 -23.97
N LYS A 367 -0.31 -5.31 -23.17
CA LYS A 367 -0.28 -3.91 -23.62
C LYS A 367 0.64 -3.72 -24.83
N ALA A 368 1.86 -4.28 -24.80
CA ALA A 368 2.79 -4.21 -25.92
C ALA A 368 2.22 -4.89 -27.18
N ARG A 369 1.57 -6.04 -27.01
CA ARG A 369 0.88 -6.75 -28.11
C ARG A 369 -0.23 -5.90 -28.73
N PHE A 370 -1.10 -5.31 -27.91
CA PHE A 370 -2.15 -4.42 -28.40
C PHE A 370 -1.62 -3.18 -29.13
N LYS A 371 -0.56 -2.54 -28.61
CA LYS A 371 0.10 -1.42 -29.29
C LYS A 371 0.66 -1.79 -30.67
N LYS A 372 1.07 -3.06 -30.85
CA LYS A 372 1.59 -3.57 -32.13
C LYS A 372 0.47 -3.91 -33.11
N GLU A 373 -0.62 -4.53 -32.64
CA GLU A 373 -1.64 -5.13 -33.50
C GLU A 373 -2.84 -4.20 -33.78
N VAL A 374 -3.09 -3.19 -32.94
CA VAL A 374 -4.21 -2.26 -33.12
C VAL A 374 -3.70 -0.96 -33.74
N LYS A 375 -4.10 -0.69 -34.98
CA LYS A 375 -3.92 0.63 -35.60
C LYS A 375 -4.84 1.64 -34.92
N THR A 376 -4.28 2.73 -34.41
CA THR A 376 -5.03 3.72 -33.62
C THR A 376 -4.94 5.10 -34.24
N ALA A 377 -6.09 5.77 -34.38
CA ALA A 377 -6.15 7.20 -34.67
C ALA A 377 -5.91 8.02 -33.39
N HIS A 378 -6.42 7.52 -32.26
CA HIS A 378 -6.21 8.12 -30.95
C HIS A 378 -5.66 7.06 -30.00
N SER A 379 -4.55 7.36 -29.33
CA SER A 379 -4.07 6.51 -28.25
C SER A 379 -3.49 7.32 -27.10
N GLY A 380 -3.49 6.71 -25.92
CA GLY A 380 -3.01 7.37 -24.72
C GLY A 380 -2.81 6.40 -23.57
N GLU A 381 -2.09 6.86 -22.56
CA GLU A 381 -1.96 6.19 -21.27
C GLU A 381 -2.62 7.09 -20.22
N ARG A 382 -3.05 6.55 -19.09
CA ARG A 382 -3.71 7.36 -18.06
C ARG A 382 -2.71 8.42 -17.53
N PRO A 383 -3.10 9.71 -17.49
CA PRO A 383 -2.27 10.74 -16.88
C PRO A 383 -2.12 10.49 -15.37
N PRO A 384 -1.02 10.95 -14.74
CA PRO A 384 -0.91 10.89 -13.30
C PRO A 384 -2.01 11.75 -12.66
N LEU A 385 -2.65 11.22 -11.60
CA LEU A 385 -3.66 11.97 -10.87
C LEU A 385 -3.04 13.25 -10.25
N PRO A 386 -3.76 14.39 -10.28
CA PRO A 386 -3.32 15.64 -9.64
C PRO A 386 -2.89 15.39 -8.17
N GLY A 387 -1.78 15.98 -7.75
CA GLY A 387 -1.26 15.87 -6.38
C GLY A 387 -0.28 14.72 -6.09
N THR A 388 -0.04 13.79 -7.03
CA THR A 388 0.83 12.62 -6.77
C THR A 388 2.27 12.75 -7.27
N SER A 389 2.60 13.75 -8.09
CA SER A 389 3.84 13.78 -8.89
C SER A 389 5.01 14.57 -8.29
N GLY A 390 4.82 15.33 -7.20
CA GLY A 390 5.89 16.19 -6.66
C GLY A 390 6.88 15.51 -5.71
N SER A 391 6.55 14.33 -5.18
CA SER A 391 7.24 13.81 -3.99
C SER A 391 8.46 12.94 -4.29
N LYS A 392 8.31 12.00 -5.23
CA LYS A 392 9.33 10.98 -5.52
C LYS A 392 10.50 11.53 -6.34
N LEU A 393 10.25 12.43 -7.28
CA LEU A 393 11.31 13.07 -8.06
C LEU A 393 12.14 14.00 -7.16
N LYS A 394 11.50 14.78 -6.27
CA LYS A 394 12.21 15.60 -5.28
C LYS A 394 12.98 14.76 -4.25
N LEU A 395 12.45 13.59 -3.86
CA LEU A 395 13.17 12.66 -2.97
C LEU A 395 14.35 12.00 -3.68
N LEU A 396 14.19 11.56 -4.93
CA LEU A 396 15.27 10.99 -5.74
C LEU A 396 16.34 12.03 -6.07
N LEU A 397 15.93 13.26 -6.41
CA LEU A 397 16.85 14.39 -6.62
C LEU A 397 17.54 14.80 -5.31
N GLY A 398 16.83 14.77 -4.18
CA GLY A 398 17.41 15.05 -2.86
C GLY A 398 18.42 13.98 -2.42
N VAL A 399 18.11 12.70 -2.63
CA VAL A 399 19.05 11.58 -2.38
C VAL A 399 20.22 11.65 -3.35
N ALA A 400 19.99 11.94 -4.64
CA ALA A 400 21.06 12.10 -5.62
C ALA A 400 21.96 13.31 -5.31
N ALA A 401 21.39 14.43 -4.85
CA ALA A 401 22.15 15.60 -4.41
C ALA A 401 22.96 15.33 -3.14
N LEU A 402 22.40 14.59 -2.17
CA LEU A 402 23.12 14.16 -0.97
C LEU A 402 24.27 13.20 -1.32
N VAL A 403 24.02 12.23 -2.20
CA VAL A 403 25.04 11.30 -2.69
C VAL A 403 26.12 12.06 -3.48
N ALA A 404 25.75 13.00 -4.35
CA ALA A 404 26.68 13.85 -5.09
C ALA A 404 27.49 14.77 -4.17
N LEU A 405 26.90 15.29 -3.08
CA LEU A 405 27.60 16.08 -2.06
C LEU A 405 28.60 15.21 -1.30
N VAL A 406 28.21 14.00 -0.87
CA VAL A 406 29.10 13.05 -0.19
C VAL A 406 30.26 12.62 -1.09
N ILE A 407 29.97 12.33 -2.37
CA ILE A 407 30.98 11.99 -3.37
C ILE A 407 31.88 13.21 -3.64
N GLY A 408 31.32 14.41 -3.78
CA GLY A 408 32.05 15.66 -3.98
C GLY A 408 32.99 15.99 -2.83
N VAL A 409 32.54 15.84 -1.58
CA VAL A 409 33.38 16.02 -0.38
C VAL A 409 34.51 15.00 -0.34
N ARG A 410 34.24 13.73 -0.68
CA ARG A 410 35.30 12.70 -0.75
C ARG A 410 36.27 12.90 -1.93
N ALA A 411 35.79 13.38 -3.07
CA ALA A 411 36.58 13.63 -4.27
C ALA A 411 37.40 14.93 -4.19
N SER A 412 36.94 15.92 -3.41
CA SER A 412 37.61 17.22 -3.21
C SER A 412 38.93 17.15 -2.42
N GLY A 413 39.36 15.97 -1.98
CA GLY A 413 40.58 15.81 -1.19
C GLY A 413 40.46 16.28 0.25
N LEU A 414 39.27 16.66 0.74
CA LEU A 414 39.04 17.08 2.13
C LEU A 414 39.41 15.98 3.16
N GLY A 415 39.39 14.72 2.74
CA GLY A 415 39.90 13.58 3.53
C GLY A 415 41.42 13.63 3.80
N GLN A 416 42.20 14.29 2.94
CA GLN A 416 43.65 14.48 3.12
C GLN A 416 43.97 15.55 4.17
N TYR A 417 43.04 16.47 4.46
CA TYR A 417 43.16 17.43 5.57
C TYR A 417 42.67 16.86 6.91
N LEU A 418 42.07 15.66 6.89
CA LEU A 418 41.66 14.89 8.07
C LEU A 418 42.73 13.87 8.52
N GLU A 419 43.89 13.84 7.87
CA GLU A 419 45.06 13.11 8.36
C GLU A 419 45.48 13.68 9.72
N GLN A 420 45.69 12.77 10.69
CA GLN A 420 45.92 13.12 12.10
C GLN A 420 47.05 14.14 12.30
N GLU A 421 48.07 14.11 11.44
CA GLU A 421 49.23 15.01 11.50
C GLU A 421 48.88 16.45 11.10
N ARG A 422 48.17 16.68 9.99
CA ARG A 422 47.80 18.03 9.54
C ARG A 422 46.79 18.71 10.45
N LEU A 423 45.82 17.96 10.97
CA LEU A 423 44.84 18.51 11.93
C LEU A 423 45.52 18.89 13.25
N ARG A 424 46.50 18.10 13.69
CA ARG A 424 47.32 18.39 14.86
C ARG A 424 48.18 19.64 14.66
N GLU A 425 48.87 19.76 13.52
CA GLU A 425 49.69 20.92 13.17
C GLU A 425 48.87 22.20 13.07
N LEU A 426 47.73 22.14 12.38
CA LEU A 426 46.84 23.29 12.18
C LEU A 426 46.26 23.77 13.51
N ILE A 427 45.89 22.88 14.44
CA ILE A 427 45.33 23.27 15.73
C ILE A 427 46.43 23.72 16.71
N ALA A 428 47.59 23.04 16.72
CA ALA A 428 48.71 23.41 17.58
C ALA A 428 49.32 24.77 17.23
N GLY A 429 49.28 25.18 15.95
CA GLY A 429 49.80 26.46 15.47
C GLY A 429 49.09 27.70 16.02
N PHE A 430 47.89 27.58 16.58
CA PHE A 430 47.12 28.72 17.14
C PHE A 430 47.35 28.96 18.65
N GLY A 431 48.26 28.21 19.30
CA GLY A 431 48.67 28.46 20.68
C GLY A 431 47.50 28.45 21.67
N VAL A 432 47.26 29.58 22.35
CA VAL A 432 46.17 29.75 23.35
C VAL A 432 44.77 29.49 22.79
N TRP A 433 44.55 29.68 21.48
CA TRP A 433 43.24 29.47 20.84
C TRP A 433 43.00 28.03 20.39
N ALA A 434 43.99 27.14 20.54
CA ALA A 434 43.90 25.74 20.11
C ALA A 434 42.67 24.99 20.67
N PRO A 435 42.29 25.13 21.96
CA PRO A 435 41.08 24.49 22.49
C PRO A 435 39.80 25.02 21.83
N ALA A 436 39.66 26.33 21.65
CA ALA A 436 38.46 26.92 21.06
C ALA A 436 38.27 26.49 19.59
N LEU A 437 39.36 26.44 18.82
CA LEU A 437 39.33 26.01 17.42
C LEU A 437 39.02 24.52 17.30
N TYR A 438 39.60 23.69 18.17
CA TYR A 438 39.28 22.27 18.29
C TYR A 438 37.79 22.06 18.57
N MET A 439 37.25 22.78 19.55
CA MET A 439 35.85 22.65 19.96
C MET A 439 34.89 23.08 18.85
N LEU A 440 35.21 24.16 18.13
CA LEU A 440 34.44 24.63 16.98
C LEU A 440 34.44 23.58 15.85
N PHE A 441 35.62 23.06 15.50
CA PHE A 441 35.76 22.07 14.43
C PHE A 441 35.00 20.79 14.74
N TYR A 442 35.13 20.27 15.96
CA TYR A 442 34.40 19.08 16.39
C TYR A 442 32.89 19.36 16.41
N THR A 443 32.42 20.52 16.88
CA THR A 443 30.99 20.85 16.89
C THR A 443 30.38 20.86 15.47
N LEU A 444 31.12 21.33 14.47
CA LEU A 444 30.65 21.38 13.08
C LEU A 444 30.78 20.05 12.34
N ALA A 445 31.75 19.21 12.71
CA ALA A 445 32.07 17.96 12.02
C ALA A 445 30.88 16.98 11.86
N PRO A 446 30.05 16.70 12.89
CA PRO A 446 28.88 15.84 12.74
C PRO A 446 27.86 16.39 11.74
N SER A 447 27.70 17.71 11.70
CA SER A 447 26.78 18.38 10.78
C SER A 447 27.24 18.24 9.33
N LEU A 448 28.56 18.22 9.11
CA LEU A 448 29.22 18.03 7.81
C LEU A 448 29.49 16.55 7.46
N PHE A 449 28.94 15.60 8.23
CA PHE A 449 29.15 14.16 8.07
C PHE A 449 30.61 13.70 8.16
N LEU A 450 31.47 14.47 8.83
CA LEU A 450 32.88 14.11 9.03
C LEU A 450 33.01 13.04 10.14
N PRO A 451 34.00 12.13 10.05
CA PRO A 451 34.22 11.11 11.08
C PRO A 451 34.75 11.75 12.37
N GLY A 452 34.09 11.48 13.52
CA GLY A 452 34.48 12.05 14.82
C GLY A 452 35.69 11.38 15.48
N LEU A 453 36.05 10.15 15.08
CA LEU A 453 37.13 9.38 15.70
C LEU A 453 38.53 10.01 15.49
N PRO A 454 38.92 10.44 14.27
CA PRO A 454 40.17 11.18 14.07
C PRO A 454 40.28 12.44 14.95
N ILE A 455 39.18 13.21 15.04
CA ILE A 455 39.13 14.45 15.82
C ILE A 455 39.24 14.15 17.33
N THR A 456 38.62 13.06 17.80
CA THR A 456 38.74 12.59 19.19
C THR A 456 40.20 12.24 19.54
N ILE A 457 40.90 11.53 18.65
CA ILE A 457 42.29 11.14 18.86
C ILE A 457 43.21 12.38 18.96
N VAL A 458 43.02 13.36 18.08
CA VAL A 458 43.76 14.63 18.14
C VAL A 458 43.53 15.37 19.46
N GLY A 459 42.32 15.32 20.01
CA GLY A 459 41.99 15.91 21.31
C GLY A 459 42.80 15.32 22.46
N GLY A 460 42.98 14.01 22.49
CA GLY A 460 43.80 13.34 23.53
C GLY A 460 45.29 13.59 23.37
N ILE A 461 45.78 13.66 22.13
CA ILE A 461 47.19 13.95 21.83
C ILE A 461 47.56 15.40 22.20
N LEU A 462 46.69 16.37 21.91
CA LEU A 462 46.99 17.80 22.10
C LEU A 462 46.75 18.29 23.53
N PHE A 463 45.67 17.84 24.18
CA PHE A 463 45.22 18.42 25.45
C PHE A 463 45.35 17.45 26.64
N GLY A 464 45.85 16.24 26.41
CA GLY A 464 46.06 15.24 27.44
C GLY A 464 44.76 14.62 27.99
N PRO A 465 44.85 13.76 29.01
CA PRO A 465 43.74 12.89 29.42
C PRO A 465 42.59 13.63 30.10
N VAL A 466 42.85 14.74 30.80
CA VAL A 466 41.82 15.49 31.53
C VAL A 466 41.15 16.53 30.65
N TRP A 467 41.93 17.47 30.12
CA TRP A 467 41.40 18.55 29.28
C TRP A 467 40.91 18.05 27.91
N GLY A 468 41.55 17.00 27.36
CA GLY A 468 41.07 16.33 26.16
C GLY A 468 39.67 15.74 26.33
N VAL A 469 39.34 15.15 27.50
CA VAL A 469 37.99 14.64 27.77
C VAL A 469 37.01 15.80 27.84
N ILE A 470 37.33 16.86 28.59
CA ILE A 470 36.45 18.03 28.77
C ILE A 470 36.13 18.67 27.41
N TYR A 471 37.14 18.98 26.59
CA TYR A 471 36.93 19.62 25.29
C TYR A 471 36.22 18.69 24.29
N THR A 472 36.52 17.39 24.32
CA THR A 472 35.90 16.44 23.39
C THR A 472 34.43 16.19 23.72
N ILE A 473 34.09 15.93 24.98
CA ILE A 473 32.70 15.60 25.34
C ILE A 473 31.77 16.80 25.16
N THR A 474 32.25 18.01 25.51
CA THR A 474 31.48 19.25 25.32
C THR A 474 31.21 19.50 23.84
N SER A 475 32.22 19.36 22.99
CA SER A 475 32.10 19.60 21.55
C SER A 475 31.33 18.49 20.81
N ALA A 476 31.52 17.23 21.20
CA ALA A 476 30.77 16.12 20.63
C ALA A 476 29.27 16.21 20.99
N THR A 477 28.96 16.64 22.22
CA THR A 477 27.58 16.90 22.67
C THR A 477 26.99 18.11 21.95
N ALA A 478 27.75 19.21 21.82
CA ALA A 478 27.33 20.40 21.08
C ALA A 478 27.06 20.09 19.60
N GLY A 479 27.94 19.32 18.94
CA GLY A 479 27.75 18.92 17.55
C GLY A 479 26.58 17.95 17.35
N ALA A 480 26.34 17.04 18.29
CA ALA A 480 25.16 16.20 18.29
C ALA A 480 23.87 17.03 18.43
N CYS A 481 23.86 18.00 19.35
CA CYS A 481 22.77 18.94 19.53
C CYS A 481 22.55 19.80 18.28
N LEU A 482 23.60 20.28 17.63
CA LEU A 482 23.50 21.06 16.41
C LEU A 482 22.84 20.25 15.28
N ALA A 483 23.34 19.05 14.97
CA ALA A 483 22.76 18.18 13.96
C ALA A 483 21.29 17.81 14.26
N PHE A 484 20.98 17.59 15.54
CA PHE A 484 19.62 17.34 16.02
C PHE A 484 18.68 18.54 15.82
N LEU A 485 19.13 19.75 16.15
CA LEU A 485 18.33 20.97 16.00
C LEU A 485 18.15 21.32 14.52
N VAL A 486 19.20 21.14 13.71
CA VAL A 486 19.14 21.28 12.24
C VAL A 486 18.04 20.37 11.68
N SER A 487 18.03 19.08 12.03
CA SER A 487 16.98 18.18 11.52
C SER A 487 15.60 18.52 12.08
N ARG A 488 15.52 18.94 13.34
CA ARG A 488 14.27 19.32 14.00
C ARG A 488 13.59 20.53 13.38
N TYR A 489 14.33 21.58 13.05
CA TYR A 489 13.74 22.82 12.55
C TYR A 489 13.67 22.89 11.03
N LEU A 490 14.57 22.20 10.30
CA LEU A 490 14.61 22.27 8.84
C LEU A 490 13.90 21.09 8.15
N ALA A 491 13.80 19.92 8.80
CA ALA A 491 13.33 18.69 8.14
C ALA A 491 12.12 18.03 8.81
N ARG A 492 11.85 18.29 10.10
CA ARG A 492 10.81 17.58 10.86
C ARG A 492 9.41 17.78 10.30
N ASP A 493 8.98 19.01 10.03
CA ASP A 493 7.63 19.29 9.53
C ASP A 493 7.38 18.62 8.17
N TRP A 494 8.41 18.58 7.33
CA TRP A 494 8.39 17.88 6.04
C TRP A 494 8.31 16.35 6.21
N VAL A 495 9.01 15.78 7.21
CA VAL A 495 8.97 14.34 7.52
C VAL A 495 7.64 13.95 8.15
N GLU A 496 7.12 14.71 9.11
CA GLU A 496 5.85 14.45 9.80
C GLU A 496 4.67 14.49 8.82
N ALA A 497 4.69 15.42 7.86
CA ALA A 497 3.72 15.47 6.77
C ALA A 497 3.76 14.26 5.81
N ARG A 498 4.89 13.53 5.75
CA ARG A 498 5.10 12.39 4.82
C ARG A 498 5.07 11.02 5.48
N LEU A 499 5.47 10.92 6.74
CA LEU A 499 5.53 9.68 7.51
C LEU A 499 4.35 9.60 8.47
N THR A 500 3.13 9.58 7.95
CA THR A 500 1.90 9.36 8.75
C THR A 500 1.66 7.88 9.07
N GLY A 501 2.66 7.04 8.79
CA GLY A 501 2.60 5.60 8.98
C GLY A 501 2.40 5.25 10.46
N PRO A 502 1.51 4.32 10.81
CA PRO A 502 1.25 3.91 12.19
C PRO A 502 2.42 3.17 12.88
N ARG A 503 3.39 2.61 12.12
CA ARG A 503 4.67 2.17 12.70
C ARG A 503 5.53 3.37 13.12
N TRP A 504 5.53 4.43 12.31
CA TRP A 504 6.21 5.68 12.66
C TRP A 504 5.52 6.35 13.84
N ARG A 505 4.18 6.47 13.85
CA ARG A 505 3.44 6.99 15.03
C ARG A 505 3.72 6.19 16.29
N LYS A 506 3.67 4.86 16.24
CA LYS A 506 4.01 4.01 17.40
C LYS A 506 5.45 4.22 17.86
N LEU A 507 6.42 4.23 16.92
CA LEU A 507 7.82 4.51 17.24
C LEU A 507 8.01 5.91 17.83
N ASP A 508 7.36 6.92 17.25
CA ASP A 508 7.44 8.32 17.65
C ASP A 508 6.76 8.56 19.02
N GLU A 509 5.67 7.85 19.31
CA GLU A 509 5.00 7.84 20.62
C GLU A 509 5.81 7.08 21.68
N GLU A 510 6.41 5.93 21.33
CA GLU A 510 7.30 5.18 22.24
C GLU A 510 8.58 5.98 22.55
N VAL A 511 9.16 6.65 21.54
CA VAL A 511 10.29 7.57 21.70
C VAL A 511 9.87 8.83 22.48
N ALA A 512 8.63 9.31 22.35
CA ALA A 512 8.14 10.41 23.19
C ALA A 512 8.05 9.99 24.67
N LYS A 513 7.59 8.77 24.97
CA LYS A 513 7.43 8.27 26.35
C LYS A 513 8.74 7.85 27.01
N ASN A 514 9.68 7.25 26.27
CA ASN A 514 10.92 6.66 26.80
C ASN A 514 12.19 7.19 26.11
N GLY A 515 12.15 8.40 25.53
CA GLY A 515 13.20 8.89 24.63
C GLY A 515 14.62 8.85 25.18
N TRP A 516 14.81 9.17 26.47
CA TRP A 516 16.16 9.11 27.09
C TRP A 516 16.74 7.69 27.10
N LYS A 517 15.90 6.64 27.24
CA LYS A 517 16.34 5.23 27.20
C LYS A 517 16.78 4.83 25.79
N VAL A 518 16.06 5.31 24.78
CA VAL A 518 16.41 5.08 23.36
C VAL A 518 17.74 5.75 23.02
N VAL A 519 17.95 6.98 23.47
CA VAL A 519 19.24 7.67 23.31
C VAL A 519 20.34 6.93 24.05
N ALA A 520 20.14 6.60 25.32
CA ALA A 520 21.13 5.87 26.10
C ALA A 520 21.55 4.54 25.44
N PHE A 521 20.57 3.75 24.98
CA PHE A 521 20.83 2.50 24.29
C PHE A 521 21.62 2.69 23.00
N THR A 522 21.21 3.64 22.15
CA THR A 522 21.87 3.90 20.86
C THR A 522 23.27 4.54 21.00
N ARG A 523 23.57 5.20 22.12
CA ARG A 523 24.92 5.70 22.44
C ARG A 523 25.85 4.62 22.99
N LEU A 524 25.31 3.69 23.79
CA LEU A 524 26.09 2.61 24.39
C LEU A 524 26.32 1.45 23.41
N VAL A 525 25.41 1.24 22.44
CA VAL A 525 25.52 0.19 21.43
C VAL A 525 25.73 0.83 20.06
N PRO A 526 26.94 0.74 19.46
CA PRO A 526 27.27 1.40 18.20
C PRO A 526 26.72 0.62 16.99
N LEU A 527 25.39 0.48 16.90
CA LEU A 527 24.72 -0.16 15.75
C LEU A 527 24.61 0.77 14.54
N PHE A 528 24.63 2.09 14.78
CA PHE A 528 24.36 3.10 13.77
C PHE A 528 25.49 4.14 13.70
N PRO A 529 25.80 4.68 12.50
CA PRO A 529 26.76 5.76 12.36
C PRO A 529 26.34 6.99 13.17
N PHE A 530 27.27 7.54 13.97
CA PHE A 530 27.04 8.66 14.88
C PHE A 530 26.34 9.86 14.22
N ASN A 531 26.80 10.26 13.03
CA ASN A 531 26.27 11.40 12.29
C ASN A 531 24.80 11.18 11.91
N LEU A 532 24.48 10.03 11.29
CA LEU A 532 23.13 9.71 10.85
C LEU A 532 22.15 9.58 12.02
N LEU A 533 22.61 9.03 13.14
CA LEU A 533 21.81 8.85 14.35
C LEU A 533 21.34 10.20 14.93
N ASN A 534 22.18 11.23 14.91
CA ASN A 534 21.82 12.57 15.43
C ASN A 534 20.68 13.20 14.64
N TYR A 535 20.77 13.15 13.29
CA TYR A 535 19.72 13.63 12.41
C TYR A 535 18.42 12.83 12.58
N ALA A 536 18.53 11.50 12.64
CA ALA A 536 17.38 10.61 12.82
C ALA A 536 16.63 10.88 14.12
N LEU A 537 17.34 11.07 15.24
CA LEU A 537 16.74 11.37 16.54
C LEU A 537 16.08 12.76 16.56
N GLY A 538 16.63 13.76 15.85
CA GLY A 538 16.00 15.10 15.78
C GLY A 538 14.69 15.14 15.00
N LEU A 539 14.46 14.16 14.12
CA LEU A 539 13.18 13.96 13.43
C LEU A 539 12.10 13.31 14.32
N THR A 540 12.45 12.81 15.51
CA THR A 540 11.51 12.22 16.47
C THR A 540 10.97 13.25 17.48
N LYS A 541 9.93 12.87 18.24
CA LYS A 541 9.33 13.66 19.32
C LYS A 541 10.14 13.75 20.61
N ILE A 542 11.37 13.24 20.66
CA ILE A 542 12.19 13.31 21.88
C ILE A 542 12.45 14.76 22.33
N GLY A 543 12.31 15.04 23.63
CA GLY A 543 12.67 16.35 24.18
C GLY A 543 14.16 16.67 23.97
N PHE A 544 14.50 17.94 23.71
CA PHE A 544 15.90 18.37 23.52
C PHE A 544 16.77 18.10 24.77
N LEU A 545 16.27 18.44 25.96
CA LEU A 545 16.99 18.25 27.21
C LEU A 545 17.27 16.76 27.52
N PRO A 546 16.28 15.85 27.46
CA PRO A 546 16.53 14.41 27.57
C PRO A 546 17.55 13.88 26.56
N TYR A 547 17.53 14.38 25.32
CA TYR A 547 18.48 13.99 24.28
C TYR A 547 19.91 14.46 24.59
N ALA A 548 20.07 15.74 24.96
CA ALA A 548 21.37 16.35 25.25
C ALA A 548 22.01 15.73 26.50
N ALA A 549 21.24 15.59 27.59
CA ALA A 549 21.72 15.00 28.84
C ALA A 549 22.09 13.52 28.67
N ALA A 550 21.23 12.72 28.02
CA ALA A 550 21.53 11.31 27.76
C ALA A 550 22.73 11.15 26.83
N SER A 551 22.89 12.00 25.81
CA SER A 551 24.07 11.96 24.92
C SER A 551 25.35 12.29 25.68
N PHE A 552 25.37 13.33 26.51
CA PHE A 552 26.53 13.69 27.33
C PHE A 552 26.94 12.54 28.26
N VAL A 553 25.99 12.01 29.04
CA VAL A 553 26.28 10.97 30.05
C VAL A 553 26.69 9.65 29.38
N CYS A 554 25.99 9.21 28.34
CA CYS A 554 26.26 7.91 27.73
C CYS A 554 27.47 7.89 26.80
N MET A 555 27.91 9.04 26.27
CA MET A 555 29.14 9.14 25.48
C MET A 555 30.40 9.31 26.35
N LEU A 556 30.26 9.76 27.59
CA LEU A 556 31.38 10.06 28.47
C LEU A 556 32.32 8.86 28.72
N PRO A 557 31.85 7.64 29.02
CA PRO A 557 32.75 6.50 29.26
C PRO A 557 33.60 6.15 28.04
N ALA A 558 33.01 6.14 26.86
CA ALA A 558 33.73 5.90 25.61
C ALA A 558 34.72 7.03 25.30
N THR A 559 34.32 8.28 25.56
CA THR A 559 35.19 9.46 25.37
C THR A 559 36.41 9.38 26.28
N ILE A 560 36.24 9.05 27.56
CA ILE A 560 37.35 8.84 28.50
C ILE A 560 38.27 7.73 28.00
N ALA A 561 37.72 6.60 27.56
CA ALA A 561 38.51 5.47 27.06
C ALA A 561 39.40 5.88 25.88
N TYR A 562 38.81 6.51 24.86
CA TYR A 562 39.54 6.91 23.67
C TYR A 562 40.52 8.05 23.92
N ILE A 563 40.21 9.00 24.80
CA ILE A 563 41.11 10.12 25.12
C ILE A 563 42.29 9.66 25.97
N VAL A 564 42.06 8.84 27.00
CA VAL A 564 43.15 8.28 27.82
C VAL A 564 44.07 7.43 26.94
N PHE A 565 43.50 6.58 26.09
CA PHE A 565 44.28 5.79 25.12
C PHE A 565 45.09 6.67 24.17
N SER A 566 44.47 7.66 23.52
CA SER A 566 45.15 8.53 22.55
C SER A 566 46.19 9.46 23.18
N SER A 567 45.99 9.91 24.41
CA SER A 567 46.97 10.72 25.14
C SER A 567 48.27 9.97 25.43
N SER A 568 48.22 8.64 25.56
CA SER A 568 49.39 7.76 25.78
C SER A 568 49.92 7.11 24.48
N LEU A 569 49.32 7.41 23.33
CA LEU A 569 49.68 6.81 22.04
C LEU A 569 51.09 7.22 21.58
N LEU A 570 51.51 8.47 21.89
CA LEU A 570 52.85 8.96 21.56
C LEU A 570 53.95 8.31 22.41
N ASP A 571 53.65 7.90 23.64
CA ASP A 571 54.60 7.22 24.53
C ASP A 571 54.83 5.76 24.09
N LEU A 572 53.79 5.11 23.56
CA LEU A 572 53.87 3.78 22.94
C LEU A 572 54.79 3.77 21.70
N LEU A 573 54.66 4.77 20.82
CA LEU A 573 55.53 4.93 19.64
C LEU A 573 56.99 5.19 20.03
N ARG A 574 57.24 5.68 21.25
CA ARG A 574 58.58 5.89 21.84
C ARG A 574 59.07 4.69 22.67
N GLY A 575 58.35 3.57 22.68
CA GLY A 575 58.75 2.32 23.34
C GLY A 575 58.59 2.28 24.86
N LYS A 576 57.83 3.21 25.46
CA LYS A 576 57.58 3.23 26.92
C LYS A 576 56.14 2.81 27.22
N ALA A 577 55.96 1.70 27.94
CA ALA A 577 54.65 1.27 28.41
C ALA A 577 54.26 2.08 29.66
N SER A 578 53.51 3.18 29.48
CA SER A 578 53.00 3.97 30.59
C SER A 578 51.76 3.30 31.23
N LEU A 579 51.56 3.53 32.53
CA LEU A 579 50.37 3.05 33.25
C LEU A 579 49.06 3.55 32.60
N GLY A 580 49.11 4.75 32.00
CA GLY A 580 48.01 5.36 31.26
C GLY A 580 47.64 4.61 29.97
N LEU A 581 48.62 4.01 29.28
CA LEU A 581 48.37 3.19 28.10
C LEU A 581 47.65 1.87 28.46
N ILE A 582 48.11 1.19 29.51
CA ILE A 582 47.48 -0.05 30.01
C ILE A 582 46.06 0.24 30.48
N ALA A 583 45.87 1.34 31.22
CA ALA A 583 44.55 1.81 31.64
C ALA A 583 43.65 2.17 30.44
N GLY A 584 44.18 2.85 29.42
CA GLY A 584 43.46 3.20 28.20
C GLY A 584 43.03 1.99 27.38
N ILE A 585 43.93 1.01 27.17
CA ILE A 585 43.62 -0.25 26.47
C ILE A 585 42.56 -1.04 27.26
N ALA A 586 42.70 -1.14 28.58
CA ALA A 586 41.72 -1.81 29.44
C ALA A 586 40.35 -1.11 29.39
N LEU A 587 40.31 0.23 29.39
CA LEU A 587 39.05 0.99 29.29
C LEU A 587 38.40 0.81 27.91
N VAL A 588 39.17 0.88 26.83
CA VAL A 588 38.66 0.68 25.46
C VAL A 588 38.13 -0.74 25.28
N ALA A 589 38.84 -1.75 25.80
CA ALA A 589 38.37 -3.13 25.81
C ALA A 589 37.08 -3.26 26.62
N ALA A 590 37.04 -2.73 27.86
CA ALA A 590 35.86 -2.78 28.72
C ALA A 590 34.63 -2.13 28.07
N VAL A 591 34.79 -0.95 27.47
CA VAL A 591 33.71 -0.24 26.74
C VAL A 591 33.29 -1.02 25.48
N SER A 592 34.22 -1.64 24.76
CA SER A 592 33.93 -2.44 23.56
C SER A 592 33.22 -3.76 23.87
N PHE A 593 33.47 -4.37 25.04
CA PHE A 593 32.81 -5.59 25.51
C PHE A 593 31.50 -5.32 26.28
N LEU A 594 31.27 -4.09 26.74
CA LEU A 594 30.07 -3.68 27.47
C LEU A 594 28.75 -4.03 26.74
N PRO A 595 28.59 -3.83 25.42
CA PRO A 595 27.38 -4.22 24.70
C PRO A 595 27.12 -5.73 24.73
N ALA A 596 28.18 -6.54 24.63
CA ALA A 596 28.08 -8.00 24.67
C ALA A 596 27.68 -8.51 26.07
N ILE A 597 28.23 -7.88 27.12
CA ILE A 597 27.90 -8.18 28.51
C ILE A 597 26.46 -7.79 28.83
N VAL A 598 26.03 -6.58 28.44
CA VAL A 598 24.64 -6.10 28.59
C VAL A 598 23.66 -7.01 27.84
N LYS A 599 23.98 -7.42 26.61
CA LYS A 599 23.16 -8.37 25.84
C LYS A 599 23.03 -9.73 26.52
N LYS A 600 24.10 -10.24 27.13
CA LYS A 600 24.11 -11.51 27.88
C LYS A 600 23.34 -11.41 29.20
N PHE A 601 23.36 -10.26 29.86
CA PHE A 601 22.63 -10.00 31.11
C PHE A 601 21.13 -9.81 30.87
N LEU A 602 20.75 -9.08 29.80
CA LEU A 602 19.35 -8.88 29.41
C LEU A 602 18.68 -10.20 28.95
N ARG A 603 19.42 -11.09 28.24
CA ARG A 603 18.94 -12.44 27.90
C ARG A 603 18.72 -13.35 29.12
N ARG A 604 19.46 -13.14 30.21
CA ARG A 604 19.34 -13.95 31.45
C ARG A 604 18.16 -13.56 32.34
N LYS A 605 17.62 -12.34 32.22
CA LYS A 605 16.52 -11.83 33.07
C LYS A 605 15.12 -11.95 32.46
N GLY A 606 14.95 -12.68 31.36
CA GLY A 606 13.62 -12.87 30.74
C GLY A 606 12.95 -11.55 30.30
N ALA A 607 13.74 -10.56 29.89
CA ALA A 607 13.19 -9.36 29.27
C ALA A 607 12.68 -9.73 27.87
N ASP A 608 11.36 -9.59 27.70
CA ASP A 608 10.58 -9.91 26.52
C ASP A 608 11.21 -9.36 25.21
N GLU A 609 11.12 -10.14 24.13
CA GLU A 609 11.72 -9.89 22.80
C GLU A 609 11.19 -8.62 22.10
N THR A 610 10.34 -7.84 22.75
CA THR A 610 9.60 -6.70 22.18
C THR A 610 10.38 -5.39 22.12
N ILE A 611 11.54 -5.27 22.78
CA ILE A 611 12.35 -4.03 22.78
C ILE A 611 13.45 -4.03 21.68
N LEU A 612 13.69 -5.17 21.01
CA LEU A 612 14.79 -5.34 20.06
C LEU A 612 14.35 -5.71 18.62
N LYS A 613 13.08 -5.51 18.25
CA LYS A 613 12.59 -5.69 16.87
C LYS A 613 12.17 -4.38 16.23
#